data_AF-B4WX77-F1
#
_entry.id   AF-B4WX77-F1
#
_cell.length_a   1.000
_cell.length_b   1.000
_cell.length_c   1.000
_cell.angle_alpha   90.00
_cell.angle_beta   90.00
_cell.angle_gamma   90.00
#
_symmetry.space_group_name_H-M   'P 1'
#
loop_
_entity.id
_entity.type
_entity.pdbx_description
1 polymer ?
#
loop_
_entity_poly.entity_id
_entity_poly.type
_entity_poly.pdbx_seq_one_letter_code
_entity_poly.pdbx_strand_id
1 'polypeptide(L)'
;MITTLRNSLACLVALMAAGCGGGSSSSGGAVTETTSSAPSRAWFYDADGAQVARMQFQYPGELTINVQLHSVGPDMAWDTEDDTSHPYLQCQYMSAPTPLLRYPDLYFLGMIGSPTGATGLAVLGLSNNGPMKCPVRNGRRLQQEAGFVTGLFMPGLDFSYSYLINAELEHFGGTATEVLDYEFDGLDTTVAEILALSEFTSDIDLTTVDEPDLPAIVDHTQTNSVIFDAEQRPLSIDLTADSSWTAVLDEYCMDAHPVAVSIKLLRGCSSAHQTRSYRYLGDSVEQDVQRYNGSNSANLYSDTATRLADRVIVHPGTADAGSESGRYYDSYLFNESEQVTAKVQSSYGVDGIWGTEDDQHETIDSYHYDRNGRLSEVGDPGSIALRYSYYNNGKLKQVDQFSGESEVPWERTLVSYRQGAPAKITVQRRKGDANEGYELQTRIVMEFAPSEENWPELFSPVPLFPEFRMPPSIDDLMRFQPIR
;
A
#
# COMPACT_ATOMS: atom_id res chain seq x y z
N MET A 1 -55.00 -19.06 37.37
CA MET A 1 -54.49 -20.41 37.65
C MET A 1 -53.20 -20.55 36.85
N ILE A 2 -52.08 -20.58 37.59
CA ILE A 2 -50.71 -21.00 37.21
C ILE A 2 -50.07 -20.33 35.97
N THR A 3 -49.31 -19.30 36.32
CA THR A 3 -48.02 -18.82 35.76
C THR A 3 -46.90 -19.87 35.76
N THR A 4 -46.03 -19.87 34.74
CA THR A 4 -44.54 -19.94 34.76
C THR A 4 -44.00 -20.28 33.34
N LEU A 5 -42.80 -19.93 32.88
CA LEU A 5 -41.83 -18.83 33.07
C LEU A 5 -40.64 -19.11 32.11
N ARG A 6 -39.89 -18.05 31.76
CA ARG A 6 -38.50 -17.95 31.25
C ARG A 6 -38.30 -17.84 29.74
N ASN A 7 -37.43 -16.97 29.21
CA ASN A 7 -36.68 -15.77 29.67
C ASN A 7 -36.08 -15.17 28.36
N SER A 8 -36.21 -13.87 28.09
CA SER A 8 -35.10 -12.86 28.11
C SER A 8 -34.02 -13.09 27.04
N LEU A 9 -33.69 -12.19 26.11
CA LEU A 9 -33.36 -10.77 26.32
C LEU A 9 -33.57 -9.97 25.00
N ALA A 10 -34.20 -8.81 25.13
CA ALA A 10 -34.38 -7.82 24.08
C ALA A 10 -33.41 -6.65 24.28
N CYS A 11 -32.90 -6.13 23.16
CA CYS A 11 -32.47 -4.74 22.93
C CYS A 11 -31.26 -4.21 23.75
N LEU A 12 -30.51 -3.18 23.35
CA LEU A 12 -30.88 -2.00 22.58
C LEU A 12 -29.61 -1.28 22.07
N VAL A 13 -29.76 -0.65 20.92
CA VAL A 13 -28.86 0.34 20.31
C VAL A 13 -29.00 1.69 21.03
N ALA A 14 -27.85 2.33 21.30
CA ALA A 14 -27.55 3.76 21.31
C ALA A 14 -27.86 4.69 22.52
N LEU A 15 -26.89 5.63 22.65
CA LEU A 15 -26.96 7.04 23.06
C LEU A 15 -26.93 7.44 24.56
N MET A 16 -25.77 7.97 24.93
CA MET A 16 -25.46 9.22 25.63
C MET A 16 -26.52 9.93 26.51
N ALA A 17 -26.03 10.31 27.70
CA ALA A 17 -26.40 11.42 28.60
C ALA A 17 -27.54 11.24 29.62
N ALA A 18 -27.16 11.09 30.90
CA ALA A 18 -27.42 12.06 31.98
C ALA A 18 -27.04 11.48 33.35
N GLY A 19 -26.27 12.24 34.13
CA GLY A 19 -25.94 11.92 35.53
C GLY A 19 -25.51 13.17 36.28
N CYS A 20 -26.47 14.03 36.64
CA CYS A 20 -26.26 15.11 37.61
C CYS A 20 -26.00 14.52 39.00
N GLY A 21 -24.89 14.93 39.61
CA GLY A 21 -24.60 14.80 41.04
C GLY A 21 -23.52 15.79 41.41
N GLY A 22 -23.91 16.99 41.84
CA GLY A 22 -23.04 18.13 42.03
C GLY A 22 -22.30 18.18 43.37
N GLY A 23 -21.21 18.95 43.38
CA GLY A 23 -20.47 19.42 44.55
C GLY A 23 -19.27 20.28 44.12
N SER A 24 -19.42 21.60 44.21
CA SER A 24 -18.48 22.71 43.91
C SER A 24 -17.07 22.50 44.51
N SER A 25 -15.95 23.06 44.02
CA SER A 25 -15.71 24.44 43.56
C SER A 25 -14.31 24.64 42.92
N SER A 26 -14.25 25.67 42.05
CA SER A 26 -13.17 26.60 41.71
C SER A 26 -11.97 26.23 40.81
N SER A 27 -11.89 27.06 39.75
CA SER A 27 -10.72 27.71 39.12
C SER A 27 -9.85 26.93 38.13
N GLY A 28 -10.03 27.26 36.84
CA GLY A 28 -8.96 27.65 35.93
C GLY A 28 -8.09 26.53 35.36
N GLY A 29 -8.35 26.15 34.11
CA GLY A 29 -7.43 25.36 33.30
C GLY A 29 -7.95 25.26 31.88
N ALA A 30 -7.12 25.65 30.91
CA ALA A 30 -7.44 25.88 29.51
C ALA A 30 -8.06 24.68 28.78
N VAL A 31 -8.83 25.01 27.74
CA VAL A 31 -9.37 24.10 26.71
C VAL A 31 -8.30 23.09 26.28
N THR A 32 -8.53 21.80 26.55
CA THR A 32 -7.78 20.69 25.95
C THR A 32 -8.76 19.81 25.20
N GLU A 33 -9.17 20.24 24.01
CA GLU A 33 -9.95 19.42 23.07
C GLU A 33 -9.25 19.36 21.70
N THR A 34 -8.02 18.84 21.67
CA THR A 34 -7.45 18.28 20.43
C THR A 34 -6.73 16.97 20.74
N THR A 35 -7.37 15.85 20.41
CA THR A 35 -6.86 14.48 20.59
C THR A 35 -6.20 13.90 19.34
N SER A 36 -6.06 14.71 18.28
CA SER A 36 -5.44 14.35 17.01
C SER A 36 -4.05 14.99 16.88
N SER A 37 -3.19 14.41 16.06
CA SER A 37 -1.88 14.95 15.74
C SER A 37 -1.54 14.74 14.27
N ALA A 38 -0.69 15.61 13.75
CA ALA A 38 -0.19 15.54 12.39
C ALA A 38 1.34 15.56 12.40
N PRO A 39 2.02 14.95 11.40
CA PRO A 39 3.44 15.12 11.22
C PRO A 39 3.83 16.59 11.19
N SER A 40 4.93 16.92 11.84
CA SER A 40 5.42 18.29 11.98
C SER A 40 6.85 18.43 11.48
N ARG A 41 7.68 17.43 11.77
CA ARG A 41 9.08 17.33 11.33
C ARG A 41 9.47 15.88 11.11
N ALA A 42 10.42 15.66 10.22
CA ALA A 42 11.15 14.40 10.16
C ALA A 42 12.65 14.66 10.00
N TRP A 43 13.47 13.76 10.52
CA TRP A 43 14.93 13.76 10.35
C TRP A 43 15.40 12.41 9.87
N PHE A 44 16.37 12.43 8.98
CA PHE A 44 16.94 11.26 8.33
C PHE A 44 18.43 11.20 8.62
N TYR A 45 18.91 10.00 8.92
CA TYR A 45 20.28 9.73 9.34
C TYR A 45 20.91 8.68 8.45
N ASP A 46 22.16 8.91 8.07
CA ASP A 46 22.97 7.96 7.29
C ASP A 46 23.41 6.75 8.11
N ALA A 47 24.21 5.87 7.49
CA ALA A 47 24.77 4.66 8.08
C ALA A 47 25.66 4.89 9.31
N ASP A 48 26.17 6.09 9.50
CA ASP A 48 27.08 6.46 10.59
C ASP A 48 26.38 7.30 11.68
N GLY A 49 25.10 7.63 11.46
CA GLY A 49 24.26 8.36 12.40
C GLY A 49 24.34 9.88 12.25
N ALA A 50 24.95 10.38 11.17
CA ALA A 50 24.93 11.79 10.84
C ALA A 50 23.58 12.16 10.19
N GLN A 51 23.06 13.34 10.52
CA GLN A 51 21.80 13.82 9.94
C GLN A 51 22.06 14.33 8.53
N VAL A 52 21.41 13.70 7.55
CA VAL A 52 21.59 14.02 6.12
C VAL A 52 20.41 14.77 5.51
N ALA A 53 19.23 14.65 6.10
CA ALA A 53 18.07 15.39 5.64
C ALA A 53 17.07 15.68 6.75
N ARG A 54 16.23 16.68 6.52
CA ARG A 54 15.08 17.01 7.38
C ARG A 54 13.89 17.44 6.55
N MET A 55 12.70 17.03 6.97
CA MET A 55 11.44 17.51 6.44
C MET A 55 10.75 18.46 7.39
N GLN A 56 10.13 19.49 6.84
CA GLN A 56 9.24 20.40 7.56
C GLN A 56 7.84 20.36 6.97
N PHE A 57 6.87 20.08 7.81
CA PHE A 57 5.46 20.00 7.44
C PHE A 57 4.77 21.32 7.72
N GLN A 58 3.96 21.76 6.77
CA GLN A 58 3.18 22.98 6.84
C GLN A 58 1.74 22.67 6.41
N TYR A 59 0.80 23.23 7.15
CA TYR A 59 -0.64 23.11 6.89
C TYR A 59 -1.22 24.52 6.77
N PRO A 60 -1.01 25.22 5.63
CA PRO A 60 -1.41 26.62 5.46
C PRO A 60 -2.92 26.84 5.61
N GLY A 61 -3.70 25.78 5.38
CA GLY A 61 -5.13 25.77 5.60
C GLY A 61 -5.69 24.35 5.56
N GLU A 62 -7.00 24.27 5.72
CA GLU A 62 -7.74 23.00 5.75
C GLU A 62 -7.62 22.17 4.47
N LEU A 63 -7.28 22.75 3.33
CA LEU A 63 -7.25 22.05 2.05
C LEU A 63 -5.83 21.90 1.48
N THR A 64 -4.80 22.18 2.27
CA THR A 64 -3.43 22.21 1.75
C THR A 64 -2.45 21.55 2.73
N ILE A 65 -1.58 20.69 2.20
CA ILE A 65 -0.42 20.15 2.91
C ILE A 65 0.81 20.50 2.07
N ASN A 66 1.81 21.12 2.69
CA ASN A 66 3.09 21.38 2.06
C ASN A 66 4.20 20.76 2.92
N VAL A 67 5.06 19.97 2.30
CA VAL A 67 6.22 19.36 2.94
C VAL A 67 7.46 19.84 2.21
N GLN A 68 8.37 20.47 2.96
CA GLN A 68 9.67 20.90 2.44
C GLN A 68 10.73 19.91 2.88
N LEU A 69 11.54 19.40 1.94
CA LEU A 69 12.73 18.61 2.23
C LEU A 69 13.96 19.51 2.13
N HIS A 70 14.79 19.46 3.16
CA HIS A 70 16.13 20.03 3.16
C HIS A 70 17.13 18.89 3.28
N SER A 71 18.22 18.94 2.51
CA SER A 71 19.32 17.97 2.61
C SER A 71 20.64 18.70 2.73
N VAL A 72 21.59 18.06 3.41
CA VAL A 72 22.99 18.52 3.37
C VAL A 72 23.52 18.42 1.95
N GLY A 73 24.43 19.33 1.62
CA GLY A 73 25.22 19.22 0.40
C GLY A 73 26.25 18.08 0.44
N PRO A 74 27.02 17.88 -0.65
CA PRO A 74 28.09 16.88 -0.73
C PRO A 74 29.16 16.97 0.37
N ASP A 75 29.31 18.12 1.02
CA ASP A 75 30.26 18.29 2.12
C ASP A 75 29.78 17.70 3.47
N MET A 76 28.53 17.22 3.53
CA MET A 76 27.88 16.62 4.69
C MET A 76 27.81 17.56 5.91
N ALA A 77 27.91 18.87 5.68
CA ALA A 77 27.71 19.91 6.69
C ALA A 77 26.36 20.59 6.47
N TRP A 78 25.77 21.11 7.55
CA TRP A 78 24.56 21.92 7.48
C TRP A 78 24.92 23.41 7.45
N ASP A 79 24.01 24.20 6.88
CA ASP A 79 24.08 25.65 6.75
C ASP A 79 25.23 26.13 5.86
N THR A 80 25.56 25.34 4.83
CA THR A 80 26.53 25.62 3.78
C THR A 80 25.85 25.98 2.45
N GLU A 81 26.61 26.46 1.46
CA GLU A 81 26.06 26.95 0.18
C GLU A 81 25.52 25.82 -0.71
N ASP A 82 25.98 24.59 -0.51
CA ASP A 82 25.61 23.39 -1.26
C ASP A 82 24.40 22.63 -0.68
N ASP A 83 23.85 23.09 0.45
CA ASP A 83 22.59 22.58 1.01
C ASP A 83 21.43 22.75 0.00
N THR A 84 20.61 21.71 -0.13
CA THR A 84 19.48 21.74 -1.07
C THR A 84 18.14 21.84 -0.37
N SER A 85 17.14 22.40 -1.06
CA SER A 85 15.80 22.60 -0.54
C SER A 85 14.76 22.37 -1.65
N HIS A 86 13.97 21.31 -1.51
CA HIS A 86 12.99 20.90 -2.52
C HIS A 86 11.58 20.74 -1.91
N PRO A 87 10.51 21.15 -2.62
CA PRO A 87 9.16 20.81 -2.23
C PRO A 87 8.98 19.29 -2.37
N TYR A 88 8.84 18.60 -1.23
CA TYR A 88 8.82 17.13 -1.19
C TYR A 88 7.45 16.55 -1.49
N LEU A 89 6.41 17.15 -0.92
CA LEU A 89 5.01 16.78 -1.15
C LEU A 89 4.14 18.02 -1.01
N GLN A 90 3.31 18.27 -2.00
CA GLN A 90 2.30 19.31 -2.01
C GLN A 90 0.96 18.66 -2.32
N CYS A 91 0.00 18.83 -1.43
CA CYS A 91 -1.35 18.28 -1.57
C CYS A 91 -2.35 19.43 -1.60
N GLN A 92 -3.12 19.52 -2.67
CA GLN A 92 -4.28 20.39 -2.76
C GLN A 92 -5.55 19.55 -2.77
N TYR A 93 -6.44 19.86 -1.83
CA TYR A 93 -7.74 19.22 -1.71
C TYR A 93 -8.85 20.17 -2.10
N MET A 94 -10.01 19.59 -2.37
CA MET A 94 -11.29 20.29 -2.40
C MET A 94 -12.27 19.63 -1.44
N SER A 95 -13.26 20.38 -0.97
CA SER A 95 -14.35 19.82 -0.17
C SER A 95 -15.19 18.87 -1.02
N ALA A 96 -15.35 17.62 -0.56
CA ALA A 96 -16.12 16.60 -1.25
C ALA A 96 -16.75 15.64 -0.22
N PRO A 97 -18.09 15.58 -0.10
CA PRO A 97 -18.75 14.72 0.88
C PRO A 97 -18.56 13.22 0.61
N THR A 98 -18.23 12.87 -0.64
CA THR A 98 -17.85 11.53 -1.07
C THR A 98 -16.49 11.61 -1.78
N PRO A 99 -15.37 11.42 -1.06
CA PRO A 99 -14.10 11.22 -1.76
C PRO A 99 -14.23 9.95 -2.59
N LEU A 100 -13.89 10.02 -3.88
CA LEU A 100 -13.63 8.78 -4.59
C LEU A 100 -12.38 8.13 -4.01
N LEU A 101 -12.40 6.81 -3.98
CA LEU A 101 -11.28 6.00 -3.54
C LEU A 101 -10.16 6.12 -4.57
N ARG A 102 -8.93 6.35 -4.10
CA ARG A 102 -7.78 6.15 -4.98
C ARG A 102 -7.65 4.66 -5.26
N TYR A 103 -7.83 4.29 -6.52
CA TYR A 103 -7.53 2.94 -6.99
C TYR A 103 -6.01 2.73 -7.11
N PRO A 104 -5.55 1.47 -7.12
CA PRO A 104 -4.18 1.17 -7.49
C PRO A 104 -3.85 1.81 -8.83
N ASP A 105 -2.62 2.29 -8.92
CA ASP A 105 -2.11 2.83 -10.17
C ASP A 105 -1.74 1.67 -11.09
N LEU A 106 -2.45 1.56 -12.21
CA LEU A 106 -2.30 0.41 -13.11
C LEU A 106 -0.91 0.37 -13.75
N TYR A 107 -0.30 1.53 -14.01
CA TYR A 107 1.01 1.60 -14.61
C TYR A 107 2.06 0.99 -13.67
N PHE A 108 2.10 1.40 -12.40
CA PHE A 108 3.03 0.83 -11.41
C PHE A 108 2.67 -0.60 -10.99
N LEU A 109 1.37 -0.93 -10.98
CA LEU A 109 0.90 -2.30 -10.76
C LEU A 109 1.35 -3.25 -11.89
N GLY A 110 1.54 -2.73 -13.10
CA GLY A 110 2.15 -3.44 -14.22
C GLY A 110 3.63 -3.73 -14.02
N MET A 111 4.38 -2.73 -13.54
CA MET A 111 5.81 -2.87 -13.28
C MET A 111 6.07 -3.90 -12.18
N ILE A 112 5.37 -3.85 -11.05
CA ILE A 112 5.56 -4.85 -9.97
C ILE A 112 5.23 -6.29 -10.42
N GLY A 113 4.40 -6.44 -11.45
CA GLY A 113 3.99 -7.73 -11.98
C GLY A 113 5.10 -8.51 -12.70
N SER A 114 6.21 -7.84 -13.08
CA SER A 114 7.38 -8.51 -13.65
C SER A 114 8.57 -8.51 -12.66
N PRO A 115 9.42 -9.54 -12.65
CA PRO A 115 10.63 -9.57 -11.82
C PRO A 115 11.54 -8.36 -12.06
N THR A 116 11.76 -8.00 -13.33
CA THR A 116 12.53 -6.80 -13.69
C THR A 116 11.87 -5.51 -13.20
N GLY A 117 10.56 -5.36 -13.43
CA GLY A 117 9.82 -4.15 -13.07
C GLY A 117 9.70 -3.94 -11.57
N ALA A 118 9.55 -5.01 -10.79
CA ALA A 118 9.60 -4.97 -9.33
C ALA A 118 10.93 -4.41 -8.83
N THR A 119 12.05 -4.89 -9.38
CA THR A 119 13.37 -4.32 -9.07
C THR A 119 13.50 -2.89 -9.58
N GLY A 120 12.97 -2.59 -10.76
CA GLY A 120 12.94 -1.23 -11.30
C GLY A 120 12.21 -0.22 -10.42
N LEU A 121 11.04 -0.57 -9.88
CA LEU A 121 10.33 0.25 -8.90
C LEU A 121 11.17 0.48 -7.64
N ALA A 122 11.82 -0.57 -7.14
CA ALA A 122 12.71 -0.49 -5.99
C ALA A 122 13.95 0.38 -6.26
N VAL A 123 14.45 0.42 -7.49
CA VAL A 123 15.53 1.31 -7.92
C VAL A 123 15.03 2.76 -8.03
N LEU A 124 13.78 2.96 -8.45
CA LEU A 124 13.22 4.27 -8.77
C LEU A 124 12.59 5.04 -7.61
N GLY A 125 12.57 4.54 -6.38
CA GLY A 125 11.88 5.25 -5.29
C GLY A 125 10.44 4.84 -5.05
N LEU A 126 9.93 3.84 -5.77
CA LEU A 126 8.50 3.68 -5.96
C LEU A 126 7.93 2.43 -5.30
N SER A 127 6.70 2.59 -4.82
CA SER A 127 5.88 1.47 -4.34
C SER A 127 5.08 0.87 -5.49
N ASN A 128 4.40 -0.26 -5.23
CA ASN A 128 3.41 -0.84 -6.13
C ASN A 128 2.19 0.09 -6.40
N ASN A 129 1.99 1.12 -5.57
CA ASN A 129 0.94 2.11 -5.73
C ASN A 129 1.45 3.41 -6.37
N GLY A 130 2.68 3.42 -6.87
CA GLY A 130 3.33 4.57 -7.49
C GLY A 130 4.08 5.46 -6.53
N PRO A 131 4.26 6.75 -6.89
CA PRO A 131 4.92 7.69 -6.02
C PRO A 131 4.09 7.91 -4.77
N MET A 132 4.73 8.60 -3.84
CA MET A 132 4.22 8.89 -2.52
C MET A 132 2.89 9.67 -2.53
N LYS A 133 1.80 9.07 -2.05
CA LYS A 133 0.47 9.67 -2.13
C LYS A 133 0.11 10.55 -0.94
N CYS A 134 -0.50 11.70 -1.22
CA CYS A 134 -1.19 12.53 -0.24
C CYS A 134 -2.27 11.72 0.52
N PRO A 135 -2.41 11.94 1.85
CA PRO A 135 -3.31 11.14 2.67
C PRO A 135 -4.78 11.30 2.28
N VAL A 136 -5.56 10.24 2.48
CA VAL A 136 -7.01 10.34 2.42
C VAL A 136 -7.51 11.20 3.59
N ARG A 137 -8.45 12.11 3.32
CA ARG A 137 -9.03 13.03 4.30
C ARG A 137 -10.54 12.99 4.21
N ASN A 138 -11.19 12.76 5.35
CA ASN A 138 -12.65 12.68 5.40
C ASN A 138 -13.28 14.00 4.95
N GLY A 139 -14.29 13.92 4.07
CA GLY A 139 -14.98 15.07 3.50
C GLY A 139 -14.15 15.90 2.51
N ARG A 140 -13.00 15.39 2.06
CA ARG A 140 -12.07 16.06 1.16
C ARG A 140 -11.59 15.13 0.07
N ARG A 141 -11.47 15.64 -1.14
CA ARG A 141 -10.92 14.92 -2.29
C ARG A 141 -9.62 15.58 -2.73
N LEU A 142 -8.63 14.78 -3.12
CA LEU A 142 -7.42 15.31 -3.73
C LEU A 142 -7.79 15.94 -5.07
N GLN A 143 -7.35 17.16 -5.30
CA GLN A 143 -7.44 17.85 -6.59
C GLN A 143 -6.10 17.81 -7.32
N GLN A 144 -5.02 17.99 -6.58
CA GLN A 144 -3.67 18.00 -7.13
C GLN A 144 -2.69 17.48 -6.08
N GLU A 145 -1.72 16.72 -6.55
CA GLU A 145 -0.59 16.24 -5.76
C GLU A 145 0.68 16.47 -6.56
N ALA A 146 1.68 17.09 -5.94
CA ALA A 146 3.01 17.20 -6.52
C ALA A 146 4.01 16.68 -5.51
N GLY A 147 5.08 16.05 -5.99
CA GLY A 147 6.14 15.62 -5.10
C GLY A 147 7.48 15.49 -5.77
N PHE A 148 8.47 15.24 -4.92
CA PHE A 148 9.87 15.09 -5.32
C PHE A 148 10.41 13.80 -4.75
N VAL A 149 10.90 12.94 -5.62
CA VAL A 149 11.54 11.67 -5.26
C VAL A 149 13.04 11.88 -5.31
N THR A 150 13.73 11.32 -4.32
CA THR A 150 15.19 11.42 -4.21
C THR A 150 15.77 10.14 -3.61
N GLY A 151 16.94 9.75 -4.11
CA GLY A 151 17.76 8.64 -3.63
C GLY A 151 18.17 8.72 -2.16
N LEU A 152 18.00 9.86 -1.48
CA LEU A 152 18.25 9.99 -0.03
C LEU A 152 17.50 8.95 0.83
N PHE A 153 16.38 8.40 0.35
CA PHE A 153 15.61 7.36 1.03
C PHE A 153 15.93 5.94 0.53
N MET A 154 16.78 5.82 -0.50
CA MET A 154 17.13 4.57 -1.18
C MET A 154 18.65 4.41 -1.27
N PRO A 155 19.25 3.60 -0.38
CA PRO A 155 20.70 3.43 -0.36
C PRO A 155 21.23 2.92 -1.71
N GLY A 156 22.14 3.65 -2.34
CA GLY A 156 22.93 3.18 -3.49
C GLY A 156 22.58 3.76 -4.86
N LEU A 157 21.60 4.67 -4.96
CA LEU A 157 21.13 5.18 -6.26
C LEU A 157 20.94 6.70 -6.23
N ASP A 158 21.60 7.41 -7.14
CA ASP A 158 21.51 8.88 -7.31
C ASP A 158 20.43 9.23 -8.34
N PHE A 159 19.16 8.99 -7.99
CA PHE A 159 18.03 9.47 -8.79
C PHE A 159 17.29 10.60 -8.08
N SER A 160 16.86 11.57 -8.87
CA SER A 160 15.93 12.61 -8.42
C SER A 160 14.99 12.99 -9.55
N TYR A 161 13.70 13.05 -9.26
CA TYR A 161 12.69 13.51 -10.20
C TYR A 161 11.51 14.09 -9.45
N SER A 162 10.71 14.89 -10.15
CA SER A 162 9.45 15.39 -9.64
C SER A 162 8.28 14.75 -10.37
N TYR A 163 7.12 14.76 -9.72
CA TYR A 163 5.88 14.33 -10.33
C TYR A 163 4.75 15.29 -9.97
N LEU A 164 3.76 15.38 -10.87
CA LEU A 164 2.51 16.10 -10.68
C LEU A 164 1.36 15.16 -11.06
N ILE A 165 0.36 15.10 -10.21
CA ILE A 165 -0.89 14.36 -10.40
C ILE A 165 -2.03 15.35 -10.32
N ASN A 166 -2.80 15.48 -11.39
CA ASN A 166 -4.05 16.26 -11.39
C ASN A 166 -5.24 15.31 -11.39
N ALA A 167 -6.23 15.58 -10.52
CA ALA A 167 -7.39 14.73 -10.34
C ALA A 167 -8.69 15.46 -10.69
N GLU A 168 -9.27 15.11 -11.85
CA GLU A 168 -10.57 15.60 -12.28
C GLU A 168 -11.67 14.58 -11.96
N LEU A 169 -12.86 15.06 -11.63
CA LEU A 169 -13.98 14.18 -11.28
C LEU A 169 -15.24 14.66 -11.95
N GLU A 170 -15.88 13.72 -12.64
CA GLU A 170 -17.16 13.90 -13.25
C GLU A 170 -18.17 12.91 -12.65
N HIS A 171 -19.36 13.41 -12.29
CA HIS A 171 -20.46 12.60 -11.77
C HIS A 171 -21.61 12.62 -12.76
N PHE A 172 -21.99 11.44 -13.25
CA PHE A 172 -23.12 11.27 -14.17
C PHE A 172 -23.99 10.09 -13.73
N GLY A 173 -25.17 10.38 -13.17
CA GLY A 173 -26.30 9.45 -13.13
C GLY A 173 -26.01 8.00 -12.70
N GLY A 174 -25.32 7.79 -11.58
CA GLY A 174 -25.00 6.44 -11.06
C GLY A 174 -23.60 5.93 -11.43
N THR A 175 -22.85 6.71 -12.22
CA THR A 175 -21.44 6.49 -12.52
C THR A 175 -20.62 7.66 -11.97
N ALA A 176 -19.47 7.34 -11.40
CA ALA A 176 -18.46 8.32 -11.02
C ALA A 176 -17.15 8.02 -11.76
N THR A 177 -16.61 9.04 -12.43
CA THR A 177 -15.38 8.92 -13.21
C THR A 177 -14.34 9.90 -12.67
N GLU A 178 -13.19 9.38 -12.29
CA GLU A 178 -12.00 10.14 -11.90
C GLU A 178 -10.93 9.99 -12.98
N VAL A 179 -10.35 11.11 -13.41
CA VAL A 179 -9.22 11.14 -14.34
C VAL A 179 -8.01 11.65 -13.57
N LEU A 180 -6.94 10.88 -13.59
CA LEU A 180 -5.66 11.16 -12.95
C LEU A 180 -4.59 11.37 -14.02
N ASP A 181 -4.12 12.60 -14.17
CA ASP A 181 -3.04 12.92 -15.12
C ASP A 181 -1.71 12.99 -14.40
N TYR A 182 -0.78 12.11 -14.79
CA TYR A 182 0.57 12.00 -14.25
C TYR A 182 1.58 12.63 -15.19
N GLU A 183 2.36 13.57 -14.65
CA GLU A 183 3.48 14.22 -15.33
C GLU A 183 4.75 14.00 -14.50
N PHE A 184 5.82 13.53 -15.12
CA PHE A 184 7.12 13.29 -14.50
C PHE A 184 8.19 14.18 -15.14
N ASP A 185 9.03 14.81 -14.32
CA ASP A 185 10.11 15.67 -14.79
C ASP A 185 11.44 15.35 -14.08
N GLY A 186 12.54 15.34 -14.85
CA GLY A 186 13.89 15.13 -14.35
C GLY A 186 14.38 13.67 -14.27
N LEU A 187 13.56 12.68 -14.65
CA LEU A 187 14.03 11.29 -14.78
C LEU A 187 14.45 11.00 -16.23
N ASP A 188 15.75 11.13 -16.50
CA ASP A 188 16.32 10.80 -17.82
C ASP A 188 16.72 9.32 -17.96
N THR A 189 16.53 8.52 -16.91
CA THR A 189 16.99 7.13 -16.86
C THR A 189 16.20 6.23 -17.78
N THR A 190 16.90 5.41 -18.56
CA THR A 190 16.27 4.46 -19.47
C THR A 190 16.05 3.09 -18.84
N VAL A 191 15.21 2.27 -19.49
CA VAL A 191 15.01 0.86 -19.12
C VAL A 191 16.34 0.10 -19.08
N ALA A 192 17.22 0.30 -20.07
CA ALA A 192 18.50 -0.39 -20.13
C ALA A 192 19.42 -0.02 -18.95
N GLU A 193 19.38 1.23 -18.51
CA GLU A 193 20.15 1.71 -17.36
C GLU A 193 19.62 1.14 -16.04
N ILE A 194 18.29 1.09 -15.85
CA ILE A 194 17.68 0.43 -14.68
C ILE A 194 18.04 -1.06 -14.65
N LEU A 195 17.98 -1.73 -15.79
CA LEU A 195 18.38 -3.13 -15.93
C LEU A 195 19.85 -3.35 -15.58
N ALA A 196 20.75 -2.46 -16.03
CA ALA A 196 22.17 -2.55 -15.71
C ALA A 196 22.47 -2.36 -14.21
N LEU A 197 21.72 -1.48 -13.54
CA LEU A 197 21.85 -1.25 -12.09
C LEU A 197 21.26 -2.38 -11.24
N SER A 198 20.27 -3.10 -11.78
CA SER A 198 19.55 -4.14 -11.04
C SER A 198 20.35 -5.41 -10.74
N GLU A 199 21.61 -5.52 -11.19
CA GLU A 199 22.45 -6.74 -11.13
C GLU A 199 21.64 -8.02 -11.44
N PHE A 200 20.72 -7.98 -12.41
CA PHE A 200 20.04 -9.18 -12.92
C PHE A 200 21.03 -10.04 -13.70
N THR A 201 21.96 -10.66 -12.98
CA THR A 201 22.85 -11.73 -13.42
C THR A 201 22.15 -13.08 -13.23
N SER A 202 20.88 -13.18 -13.64
CA SER A 202 20.32 -14.50 -13.88
C SER A 202 20.89 -15.04 -15.18
N ASP A 203 21.11 -16.35 -15.29
CA ASP A 203 21.53 -17.09 -16.51
C ASP A 203 20.58 -16.94 -17.72
N ILE A 204 19.67 -15.96 -17.68
CA ILE A 204 18.73 -15.61 -18.74
C ILE A 204 19.48 -14.77 -19.76
N ASP A 205 19.71 -15.35 -20.95
CA ASP A 205 20.34 -14.68 -22.08
C ASP A 205 19.54 -13.42 -22.49
N LEU A 206 20.04 -12.25 -22.10
CA LEU A 206 19.46 -10.94 -22.40
C LEU A 206 19.64 -10.52 -23.87
N THR A 207 20.45 -11.23 -24.66
CA THR A 207 20.83 -10.82 -26.03
C THR A 207 19.72 -11.01 -27.09
N THR A 208 18.55 -11.53 -26.70
CA THR A 208 17.47 -11.93 -27.61
C THR A 208 16.19 -11.12 -27.47
N VAL A 209 16.12 -10.19 -26.52
CA VAL A 209 14.94 -9.35 -26.26
C VAL A 209 15.45 -7.94 -26.03
N ASP A 210 15.66 -7.22 -27.13
CA ASP A 210 15.93 -5.79 -27.09
C ASP A 210 14.60 -5.10 -26.78
N GLU A 211 14.28 -4.88 -25.50
CA GLU A 211 13.28 -3.87 -25.16
C GLU A 211 13.80 -2.55 -25.74
N PRO A 212 12.97 -1.75 -26.44
CA PRO A 212 13.41 -0.45 -26.90
C PRO A 212 13.98 0.33 -25.70
N ASP A 213 15.13 0.98 -25.90
CA ASP A 213 15.78 1.75 -24.85
C ASP A 213 14.98 3.04 -24.59
N LEU A 214 13.97 2.92 -23.73
CA LEU A 214 12.94 3.92 -23.46
C LEU A 214 13.11 4.54 -22.07
N PRO A 215 12.52 5.73 -21.80
CA PRO A 215 12.48 6.28 -20.44
C PRO A 215 11.85 5.27 -19.48
N ALA A 216 12.42 5.10 -18.27
CA ALA A 216 11.96 4.12 -17.29
C ALA A 216 10.56 4.45 -16.74
N ILE A 217 10.24 5.73 -16.58
CA ILE A 217 8.91 6.25 -16.23
C ILE A 217 8.45 7.21 -17.32
N VAL A 218 7.15 7.23 -17.59
CA VAL A 218 6.54 8.07 -18.62
C VAL A 218 5.26 8.70 -18.09
N ASP A 219 4.95 9.88 -18.63
CA ASP A 219 3.66 10.54 -18.42
C ASP A 219 2.53 9.61 -18.88
N HIS A 220 1.48 9.58 -18.08
CA HIS A 220 0.31 8.75 -18.36
C HIS A 220 -0.94 9.34 -17.71
N THR A 221 -2.09 8.98 -18.25
CA THR A 221 -3.40 9.32 -17.71
C THR A 221 -4.07 8.04 -17.26
N GLN A 222 -4.53 7.99 -16.02
CA GLN A 222 -5.38 6.91 -15.53
C GLN A 222 -6.83 7.38 -15.36
N THR A 223 -7.75 6.73 -16.04
CA THR A 223 -9.20 6.91 -15.89
C THR A 223 -9.78 5.80 -15.02
N ASN A 224 -10.42 6.18 -13.93
CA ASN A 224 -11.13 5.30 -13.00
C ASN A 224 -12.62 5.54 -13.11
N SER A 225 -13.39 4.54 -13.55
CA SER A 225 -14.85 4.62 -13.63
C SER A 225 -15.50 3.61 -12.70
N VAL A 226 -16.47 4.06 -11.90
CA VAL A 226 -17.20 3.22 -10.96
C VAL A 226 -18.67 3.28 -11.27
N ILE A 227 -19.28 2.11 -11.46
CA ILE A 227 -20.72 1.96 -11.64
C ILE A 227 -21.30 1.41 -10.34
N PHE A 228 -22.34 2.06 -9.82
CA PHE A 228 -23.01 1.66 -8.59
C PHE A 228 -24.35 0.95 -8.85
N ASP A 229 -24.73 0.04 -7.95
CA ASP A 229 -26.08 -0.53 -7.90
C ASP A 229 -27.08 0.41 -7.17
N ALA A 230 -28.33 -0.04 -7.04
CA ALA A 230 -29.39 0.73 -6.39
C ALA A 230 -29.11 0.99 -4.89
N GLU A 231 -28.31 0.14 -4.26
CA GLU A 231 -27.88 0.24 -2.87
C GLU A 231 -26.56 1.02 -2.69
N GLN A 232 -26.06 1.67 -3.76
CA GLN A 232 -24.79 2.41 -3.79
C GLN A 232 -23.55 1.54 -3.52
N ARG A 233 -23.60 0.27 -3.90
CA ARG A 233 -22.44 -0.63 -3.89
C ARG A 233 -21.80 -0.70 -5.27
N PRO A 234 -20.47 -0.84 -5.38
CA PRO A 234 -19.81 -0.99 -6.68
C PRO A 234 -20.30 -2.25 -7.41
N LEU A 235 -20.86 -2.09 -8.61
CA LEU A 235 -21.19 -3.18 -9.52
C LEU A 235 -19.98 -3.51 -10.41
N SER A 236 -19.30 -2.45 -10.87
CA SER A 236 -18.12 -2.56 -11.72
C SER A 236 -17.19 -1.37 -11.49
N ILE A 237 -15.89 -1.64 -11.58
CA ILE A 237 -14.82 -0.65 -11.51
C ILE A 237 -13.92 -0.89 -12.73
N ASP A 238 -13.89 0.07 -13.63
CA ASP A 238 -13.05 0.05 -14.82
C ASP A 238 -11.92 1.04 -14.64
N LEU A 239 -10.70 0.54 -14.72
CA LEU A 239 -9.46 1.30 -14.62
C LEU A 239 -8.76 1.21 -15.97
N THR A 240 -8.36 2.34 -16.54
CA THR A 240 -7.63 2.42 -17.80
C THR A 240 -6.47 3.38 -17.65
N ALA A 241 -5.26 2.95 -17.98
CA ALA A 241 -4.05 3.75 -17.99
C ALA A 241 -3.55 3.88 -19.43
N ASP A 242 -3.53 5.11 -19.92
CA ASP A 242 -3.08 5.48 -21.25
C ASP A 242 -1.79 6.28 -21.17
N SER A 243 -0.83 5.98 -22.04
CA SER A 243 0.40 6.74 -22.18
C SER A 243 0.73 6.92 -23.66
N SER A 244 1.65 7.84 -23.97
CA SER A 244 2.21 7.95 -25.32
C SER A 244 2.92 6.67 -25.80
N TRP A 245 3.17 5.73 -24.89
CA TRP A 245 3.89 4.48 -25.13
C TRP A 245 3.00 3.25 -25.24
N THR A 246 1.70 3.36 -24.92
CA THR A 246 0.79 2.21 -24.87
C THR A 246 0.80 1.45 -26.20
N ALA A 247 0.70 2.14 -27.33
CA ALA A 247 0.71 1.50 -28.65
C ALA A 247 2.03 0.75 -28.98
N VAL A 248 3.18 1.26 -28.54
CA VAL A 248 4.49 0.63 -28.77
C VAL A 248 4.65 -0.62 -27.90
N LEU A 249 4.22 -0.54 -26.64
CA LEU A 249 4.21 -1.68 -25.73
C LEU A 249 3.25 -2.76 -26.22
N ASP A 250 2.06 -2.37 -26.71
CA ASP A 250 1.08 -3.30 -27.26
C ASP A 250 1.63 -4.09 -28.46
N GLU A 251 2.27 -3.41 -29.42
CA GLU A 251 2.92 -4.05 -30.57
C GLU A 251 4.01 -5.03 -30.12
N TYR A 252 4.87 -4.61 -29.19
CA TYR A 252 5.94 -5.47 -28.66
C TYR A 252 5.39 -6.72 -27.95
N CYS A 253 4.31 -6.54 -27.19
CA CYS A 253 3.63 -7.60 -26.46
C CYS A 253 2.83 -8.56 -27.36
N MET A 254 2.56 -8.19 -28.61
CA MET A 254 1.91 -9.07 -29.60
C MET A 254 2.92 -9.99 -30.32
N ASP A 255 4.15 -9.52 -30.56
CA ASP A 255 5.11 -10.17 -31.46
C ASP A 255 6.09 -11.16 -30.78
N ALA A 256 6.28 -11.08 -29.46
CA ALA A 256 7.29 -11.85 -28.73
C ALA A 256 6.72 -12.96 -27.81
N HIS A 257 7.54 -13.97 -27.48
CA HIS A 257 7.09 -15.15 -26.72
C HIS A 257 6.66 -14.77 -25.27
N PRO A 258 5.43 -15.08 -24.81
CA PRO A 258 4.79 -14.43 -23.65
C PRO A 258 5.60 -14.49 -22.35
N VAL A 259 6.24 -15.63 -22.07
CA VAL A 259 7.01 -15.85 -20.82
C VAL A 259 8.35 -15.11 -20.81
N ALA A 260 9.02 -15.02 -21.95
CA ALA A 260 10.31 -14.32 -22.03
C ALA A 260 10.11 -12.80 -21.92
N VAL A 261 9.02 -12.29 -22.49
CA VAL A 261 8.62 -10.89 -22.42
C VAL A 261 8.18 -10.51 -21.00
N SER A 262 7.32 -11.33 -20.36
CA SER A 262 6.82 -11.03 -19.00
C SER A 262 7.88 -11.05 -17.92
N ILE A 263 8.95 -11.84 -18.09
CA ILE A 263 10.06 -11.91 -17.14
C ILE A 263 11.02 -10.73 -17.33
N LYS A 264 11.22 -10.29 -18.58
CA LYS A 264 12.28 -9.35 -18.95
C LYS A 264 11.85 -7.89 -18.96
N LEU A 265 10.61 -7.59 -19.34
CA LEU A 265 10.18 -6.20 -19.48
C LEU A 265 10.13 -5.49 -18.13
N LEU A 266 10.59 -4.25 -18.10
CA LEU A 266 10.36 -3.35 -16.97
C LEU A 266 8.86 -3.14 -16.73
N ARG A 267 8.05 -3.21 -17.79
CA ARG A 267 6.58 -3.06 -17.76
C ARG A 267 5.93 -4.35 -18.20
N GLY A 268 5.14 -4.97 -17.33
CA GLY A 268 4.36 -6.15 -17.72
C GLY A 268 3.38 -5.82 -18.85
N CYS A 269 3.21 -6.73 -19.81
CA CYS A 269 2.31 -6.57 -20.95
C CYS A 269 0.81 -6.49 -20.61
N SER A 270 0.39 -6.55 -19.35
CA SER A 270 -1.01 -6.73 -18.94
C SER A 270 -1.51 -5.62 -18.00
N SER A 271 -1.04 -4.39 -18.20
CA SER A 271 -1.22 -3.33 -17.20
C SER A 271 -1.94 -2.06 -17.65
N ALA A 272 -2.42 -1.94 -18.89
CA ALA A 272 -3.14 -0.73 -19.31
C ALA A 272 -4.61 -0.73 -18.89
N HIS A 273 -5.26 -1.88 -18.74
CA HIS A 273 -6.67 -1.93 -18.39
C HIS A 273 -6.95 -2.97 -17.31
N GLN A 274 -7.81 -2.62 -16.35
CA GLN A 274 -8.34 -3.54 -15.36
C GLN A 274 -9.83 -3.29 -15.18
N THR A 275 -10.64 -4.33 -15.39
CA THR A 275 -12.04 -4.33 -14.97
C THR A 275 -12.18 -5.19 -13.73
N ARG A 276 -12.89 -4.68 -12.72
CA ARG A 276 -13.36 -5.44 -11.57
C ARG A 276 -14.87 -5.49 -11.62
N SER A 277 -15.43 -6.68 -11.65
CA SER A 277 -16.88 -6.91 -11.63
C SER A 277 -17.29 -7.57 -10.33
N TYR A 278 -18.40 -7.11 -9.76
CA TYR A 278 -18.92 -7.63 -8.50
C TYR A 278 -20.29 -8.26 -8.69
N ARG A 279 -20.46 -9.45 -8.10
CA ARG A 279 -21.74 -10.13 -8.01
C ARG A 279 -22.08 -10.44 -6.56
N TYR A 280 -23.11 -9.77 -6.05
CA TYR A 280 -23.60 -9.95 -4.69
C TYR A 280 -24.59 -11.13 -4.61
N LEU A 281 -24.27 -12.14 -3.80
CA LEU A 281 -25.00 -13.40 -3.66
C LEU A 281 -25.43 -13.62 -2.20
N GLY A 282 -26.42 -12.85 -1.74
CA GLY A 282 -26.88 -12.91 -0.35
C GLY A 282 -25.76 -12.51 0.62
N ASP A 283 -25.20 -13.49 1.34
CA ASP A 283 -24.13 -13.28 2.32
C ASP A 283 -22.72 -13.35 1.74
N SER A 284 -22.57 -13.76 0.48
CA SER A 284 -21.31 -13.83 -0.24
C SER A 284 -21.24 -12.83 -1.39
N VAL A 285 -20.03 -12.63 -1.88
CA VAL A 285 -19.74 -11.80 -3.06
C VAL A 285 -18.67 -12.51 -3.87
N GLU A 286 -18.88 -12.49 -5.18
CA GLU A 286 -17.89 -12.89 -6.17
C GLU A 286 -17.32 -11.60 -6.76
N GLN A 287 -15.99 -11.55 -6.85
CA GLN A 287 -15.29 -10.54 -7.61
C GLN A 287 -14.55 -11.21 -8.74
N ASP A 288 -14.71 -10.68 -9.95
CA ASP A 288 -13.92 -11.05 -11.11
C ASP A 288 -13.04 -9.87 -11.51
N VAL A 289 -11.72 -10.08 -11.55
CA VAL A 289 -10.74 -9.07 -11.92
C VAL A 289 -10.11 -9.49 -13.23
N GLN A 290 -10.36 -8.73 -14.29
CA GLN A 290 -9.77 -8.98 -15.61
C GLN A 290 -8.76 -7.89 -15.91
N ARG A 291 -7.54 -8.27 -16.32
CA ARG A 291 -6.53 -7.34 -16.82
C ARG A 291 -6.26 -7.55 -18.30
N TYR A 292 -6.20 -6.45 -19.05
CA TYR A 292 -6.08 -6.44 -20.51
C TYR A 292 -5.14 -5.34 -20.99
N ASN A 293 -4.56 -5.53 -22.18
CA ASN A 293 -3.69 -4.54 -22.83
C ASN A 293 -3.74 -4.60 -24.37
N GLY A 294 -4.92 -4.65 -24.98
CA GLY A 294 -5.05 -4.62 -26.45
C GLY A 294 -4.65 -5.90 -27.20
N SER A 295 -3.88 -6.80 -26.58
CA SER A 295 -3.35 -8.03 -27.16
C SER A 295 -4.10 -9.28 -26.70
N ASN A 296 -4.43 -10.16 -27.64
CA ASN A 296 -5.03 -11.47 -27.38
C ASN A 296 -3.99 -12.52 -26.91
N SER A 297 -2.70 -12.16 -26.87
CA SER A 297 -1.59 -13.09 -26.60
C SER A 297 -0.75 -12.73 -25.37
N ALA A 298 -0.88 -11.52 -24.82
CA ALA A 298 -0.26 -11.11 -23.58
C ALA A 298 -1.09 -11.64 -22.39
N ASN A 299 -0.46 -12.39 -21.48
CA ASN A 299 -1.08 -13.07 -20.33
C ASN A 299 -2.26 -12.29 -19.74
N LEU A 300 -3.46 -12.63 -20.21
CA LEU A 300 -4.71 -12.17 -19.63
C LEU A 300 -4.83 -12.87 -18.30
N TYR A 301 -4.80 -12.15 -17.20
CA TYR A 301 -5.04 -12.72 -15.88
C TYR A 301 -6.48 -12.42 -15.48
N SER A 302 -7.18 -13.45 -15.04
CA SER A 302 -8.47 -13.34 -14.39
C SER A 302 -8.32 -13.83 -12.95
N ASP A 303 -8.60 -12.99 -11.95
CA ASP A 303 -8.71 -13.45 -10.57
C ASP A 303 -10.18 -13.49 -10.17
N THR A 304 -10.67 -14.65 -9.75
CA THR A 304 -11.99 -14.76 -9.12
C THR A 304 -11.83 -14.97 -7.62
N ALA A 305 -12.39 -14.06 -6.83
CA ALA A 305 -12.42 -14.17 -5.37
C ALA A 305 -13.82 -14.48 -4.86
N THR A 306 -13.92 -15.47 -3.97
CA THR A 306 -15.16 -15.90 -3.31
C THR A 306 -15.03 -15.84 -1.80
N ARG A 307 -15.94 -15.12 -1.12
CA ARG A 307 -16.03 -15.11 0.35
C ARG A 307 -16.97 -16.17 0.88
N LEU A 308 -16.43 -17.05 1.74
CA LEU A 308 -17.14 -18.03 2.56
C LEU A 308 -17.12 -17.61 4.03
N ALA A 309 -17.84 -18.34 4.88
CA ALA A 309 -17.93 -18.02 6.31
C ALA A 309 -16.59 -18.16 7.06
N ASP A 310 -15.73 -19.09 6.63
CA ASP A 310 -14.47 -19.43 7.29
C ASP A 310 -13.23 -19.07 6.45
N ARG A 311 -13.41 -18.57 5.22
CA ARG A 311 -12.27 -18.22 4.34
C ARG A 311 -12.67 -17.33 3.16
N VAL A 312 -11.68 -16.72 2.51
CA VAL A 312 -11.77 -16.26 1.12
C VAL A 312 -10.89 -17.13 0.24
N ILE A 313 -11.42 -17.53 -0.92
CA ILE A 313 -10.69 -18.29 -1.94
C ILE A 313 -10.46 -17.38 -3.14
N VAL A 314 -9.22 -17.33 -3.64
CA VAL A 314 -8.80 -16.54 -4.80
C VAL A 314 -8.25 -17.51 -5.84
N HIS A 315 -8.97 -17.63 -6.95
CA HIS A 315 -8.60 -18.44 -8.10
C HIS A 315 -7.95 -17.55 -9.18
N PRO A 316 -6.63 -17.63 -9.37
CA PRO A 316 -6.00 -17.06 -10.55
C PRO A 316 -6.30 -17.95 -11.76
N GLY A 317 -6.54 -17.34 -12.91
CA GLY A 317 -6.70 -18.02 -14.19
C GLY A 317 -6.33 -17.11 -15.34
N THR A 318 -6.62 -17.57 -16.56
CA THR A 318 -6.46 -16.74 -17.75
C THR A 318 -7.82 -16.26 -18.26
N ALA A 319 -7.90 -15.04 -18.79
CA ALA A 319 -9.21 -14.54 -19.22
C ALA A 319 -9.85 -15.39 -20.34
N ASP A 320 -9.05 -16.09 -21.15
CA ASP A 320 -9.53 -16.97 -22.22
C ASP A 320 -10.01 -18.34 -21.71
N ALA A 321 -9.44 -18.84 -20.62
CA ALA A 321 -9.76 -20.17 -20.06
C ALA A 321 -10.58 -20.12 -18.77
N GLY A 322 -10.81 -18.91 -18.22
CA GLY A 322 -11.51 -18.67 -16.97
C GLY A 322 -10.63 -18.88 -15.72
N SER A 323 -11.16 -18.51 -14.56
CA SER A 323 -10.46 -18.55 -13.27
C SER A 323 -10.05 -19.96 -12.81
N GLU A 324 -10.64 -21.02 -13.37
CA GLU A 324 -10.26 -22.41 -13.06
C GLU A 324 -9.02 -22.89 -13.85
N SER A 325 -8.46 -22.07 -14.74
CA SER A 325 -7.30 -22.45 -15.55
C SER A 325 -5.95 -22.31 -14.82
N GLY A 326 -5.94 -21.74 -13.61
CA GLY A 326 -4.74 -21.59 -12.80
C GLY A 326 -4.20 -22.91 -12.28
N ARG A 327 -2.88 -22.96 -12.05
CA ARG A 327 -2.21 -24.13 -11.44
C ARG A 327 -2.40 -24.22 -9.93
N TYR A 328 -2.84 -23.13 -9.31
CA TYR A 328 -3.01 -23.01 -7.88
C TYR A 328 -4.15 -22.05 -7.56
N TYR A 329 -4.63 -22.06 -6.31
CA TYR A 329 -5.48 -21.02 -5.74
C TYR A 329 -4.99 -20.67 -4.33
N ASP A 330 -5.22 -19.43 -3.91
CA ASP A 330 -4.88 -18.97 -2.55
C ASP A 330 -6.15 -18.98 -1.67
N SER A 331 -6.03 -19.47 -0.45
CA SER A 331 -7.08 -19.46 0.57
C SER A 331 -6.64 -18.67 1.80
N TYR A 332 -7.41 -17.65 2.14
CA TYR A 332 -7.24 -16.88 3.37
C TYR A 332 -8.22 -17.38 4.43
N LEU A 333 -7.72 -18.11 5.42
CA LEU A 333 -8.55 -18.76 6.44
C LEU A 333 -8.86 -17.78 7.58
N PHE A 334 -10.07 -17.86 8.15
CA PHE A 334 -10.52 -17.03 9.25
C PHE A 334 -10.67 -17.80 10.57
N ASN A 335 -10.46 -17.12 11.69
CA ASN A 335 -10.93 -17.60 13.00
C ASN A 335 -12.40 -17.20 13.24
N GLU A 336 -12.96 -17.59 14.39
CA GLU A 336 -14.34 -17.23 14.80
C GLU A 336 -14.58 -15.72 14.94
N SER A 337 -13.50 -14.93 15.06
CA SER A 337 -13.55 -13.46 15.10
C SER A 337 -13.33 -12.82 13.72
N GLU A 338 -13.45 -13.61 12.64
CA GLU A 338 -13.23 -13.22 11.24
C GLU A 338 -11.84 -12.66 10.94
N GLN A 339 -10.83 -13.04 11.72
CA GLN A 339 -9.45 -12.60 11.51
C GLN A 339 -8.68 -13.63 10.69
N VAL A 340 -7.88 -13.17 9.72
CA VAL A 340 -7.05 -14.04 8.88
C VAL A 340 -6.04 -14.77 9.74
N THR A 341 -6.02 -16.10 9.72
CA THR A 341 -5.07 -16.93 10.48
C THR A 341 -3.98 -17.53 9.62
N ALA A 342 -4.26 -17.75 8.34
CA ALA A 342 -3.30 -18.29 7.39
C ALA A 342 -3.62 -17.88 5.96
N LYS A 343 -2.57 -17.76 5.14
CA LYS A 343 -2.63 -17.83 3.68
C LYS A 343 -2.13 -19.20 3.24
N VAL A 344 -3.01 -19.99 2.62
CA VAL A 344 -2.71 -21.33 2.12
C VAL A 344 -2.77 -21.34 0.61
N GLN A 345 -1.67 -21.69 -0.05
CA GLN A 345 -1.66 -21.96 -1.48
C GLN A 345 -1.98 -23.43 -1.71
N SER A 346 -2.96 -23.69 -2.56
CA SER A 346 -3.33 -25.05 -2.98
C SER A 346 -3.01 -25.21 -4.45
N SER A 347 -2.40 -26.31 -4.85
CA SER A 347 -2.11 -26.62 -6.26
C SER A 347 -2.56 -28.03 -6.58
N TYR A 348 -3.01 -28.25 -7.81
CA TYR A 348 -3.33 -29.60 -8.26
C TYR A 348 -2.06 -30.44 -8.40
N GLY A 349 -2.20 -31.76 -8.29
CA GLY A 349 -1.08 -32.69 -8.38
C GLY A 349 -0.49 -32.89 -9.79
N VAL A 350 0.21 -34.00 -9.99
CA VAL A 350 0.85 -34.34 -11.28
C VAL A 350 -0.18 -34.61 -12.37
N ASP A 351 -1.38 -35.06 -12.00
CA ASP A 351 -2.43 -35.45 -12.93
C ASP A 351 -3.21 -34.27 -13.53
N GLY A 352 -3.07 -33.06 -12.98
CA GLY A 352 -3.74 -31.87 -13.49
C GLY A 352 -5.21 -31.76 -13.07
N ILE A 353 -5.67 -32.53 -12.07
CA ILE A 353 -7.07 -32.63 -11.69
C ILE A 353 -7.23 -32.21 -10.23
N TRP A 354 -8.14 -31.28 -9.95
CA TRP A 354 -8.46 -30.90 -8.57
C TRP A 354 -9.24 -31.99 -7.82
N GLY A 355 -8.96 -32.12 -6.53
CA GLY A 355 -9.64 -33.02 -5.60
C GLY A 355 -9.09 -34.45 -5.59
N THR A 356 -7.88 -34.66 -6.10
CA THR A 356 -7.17 -35.93 -6.10
C THR A 356 -6.16 -36.02 -4.95
N GLU A 357 -5.61 -37.21 -4.72
CA GLU A 357 -4.71 -37.45 -3.57
C GLU A 357 -3.37 -36.72 -3.69
N ASP A 358 -2.96 -36.35 -4.91
CA ASP A 358 -1.68 -35.71 -5.19
C ASP A 358 -1.71 -34.17 -5.14
N ASP A 359 -2.88 -33.57 -4.90
CA ASP A 359 -3.03 -32.14 -4.61
C ASP A 359 -2.13 -31.71 -3.43
N GLN A 360 -1.49 -30.56 -3.57
CA GLN A 360 -0.60 -30.00 -2.57
C GLN A 360 -1.25 -28.79 -1.90
N HIS A 361 -1.03 -28.66 -0.58
CA HIS A 361 -1.45 -27.51 0.20
C HIS A 361 -0.28 -27.02 1.04
N GLU A 362 0.15 -25.79 0.79
CA GLU A 362 1.27 -25.15 1.47
C GLU A 362 0.78 -23.90 2.20
N THR A 363 1.07 -23.82 3.50
CA THR A 363 0.86 -22.57 4.24
C THR A 363 2.00 -21.63 3.91
N ILE A 364 1.68 -20.51 3.26
CA ILE A 364 2.65 -19.50 2.85
C ILE A 364 2.87 -18.51 3.99
N ASP A 365 1.79 -18.02 4.59
CA ASP A 365 1.85 -17.08 5.71
C ASP A 365 0.97 -17.56 6.88
N SER A 366 1.46 -17.36 8.10
CA SER A 366 0.71 -17.57 9.35
C SER A 366 0.58 -16.28 10.15
N TYR A 367 -0.62 -16.04 10.68
CA TYR A 367 -0.99 -14.84 11.41
C TYR A 367 -1.39 -15.19 12.84
N HIS A 368 -0.72 -14.57 13.80
CA HIS A 368 -0.96 -14.80 15.22
C HIS A 368 -1.49 -13.54 15.89
N TYR A 369 -2.41 -13.74 16.83
CA TYR A 369 -3.06 -12.66 17.57
C TYR A 369 -2.82 -12.81 19.07
N ASP A 370 -2.69 -11.68 19.76
CA ASP A 370 -2.63 -11.67 21.21
C ASP A 370 -4.00 -11.98 21.85
N ARG A 371 -4.03 -12.12 23.18
CA ARG A 371 -5.26 -12.41 23.94
C ARG A 371 -6.37 -11.35 23.80
N ASN A 372 -6.05 -10.17 23.26
CA ASN A 372 -7.00 -9.08 23.02
C ASN A 372 -7.44 -9.04 21.55
N GLY A 373 -7.05 -10.03 20.73
CA GLY A 373 -7.40 -10.11 19.32
C GLY A 373 -6.58 -9.17 18.43
N ARG A 374 -5.41 -8.68 18.87
CA ARG A 374 -4.56 -7.80 18.04
C ARG A 374 -3.46 -8.60 17.38
N LEU A 375 -3.15 -8.31 16.12
CA LEU A 375 -2.09 -9.00 15.38
C LEU A 375 -0.77 -8.87 16.16
N SER A 376 -0.16 -9.99 16.51
CA SER A 376 1.07 -10.05 17.28
C SER A 376 2.26 -10.50 16.44
N GLU A 377 2.07 -11.44 15.51
CA GLU A 377 3.16 -11.96 14.68
C GLU A 377 2.66 -12.37 13.29
N VAL A 378 3.56 -12.24 12.31
CA VAL A 378 3.39 -12.71 10.92
C VAL A 378 4.69 -13.40 10.49
N GLY A 379 4.59 -14.50 9.76
CA GLY A 379 5.76 -15.19 9.21
C GLY A 379 5.38 -16.41 8.38
N ASP A 380 6.40 -17.12 7.90
CA ASP A 380 6.21 -18.44 7.30
C ASP A 380 6.02 -19.48 8.41
N PRO A 381 5.54 -20.70 8.12
CA PRO A 381 5.48 -21.76 9.10
C PRO A 381 6.85 -22.00 9.77
N GLY A 382 6.93 -21.70 11.07
CA GLY A 382 8.15 -21.89 11.87
C GLY A 382 9.14 -20.73 11.83
N SER A 383 8.82 -19.62 11.15
CA SER A 383 9.63 -18.39 11.14
C SER A 383 8.79 -17.18 11.53
N ILE A 384 9.46 -16.09 11.93
CA ILE A 384 8.81 -14.81 12.21
C ILE A 384 9.40 -13.80 11.24
N ALA A 385 8.54 -13.16 10.45
CA ALA A 385 8.91 -12.05 9.59
C ALA A 385 8.63 -10.71 10.27
N LEU A 386 7.49 -10.58 10.96
CA LEU A 386 7.07 -9.37 11.67
C LEU A 386 6.57 -9.71 13.06
N ARG A 387 6.91 -8.86 14.04
CA ARG A 387 6.37 -8.89 15.40
C ARG A 387 5.84 -7.53 15.81
N TYR A 388 4.65 -7.52 16.38
CA TYR A 388 3.95 -6.34 16.85
C TYR A 388 3.88 -6.35 18.38
N SER A 389 4.07 -5.18 18.98
CA SER A 389 3.93 -4.98 20.41
C SER A 389 3.09 -3.75 20.68
N TYR A 390 2.34 -3.79 21.78
CA TYR A 390 1.36 -2.76 22.10
C TYR A 390 1.51 -2.27 23.55
N TYR A 391 1.05 -1.05 23.79
CA TYR A 391 0.83 -0.55 25.14
C TYR A 391 -0.40 -1.21 25.79
N ASN A 392 -0.51 -1.08 27.11
CA ASN A 392 -1.65 -1.58 27.90
C ASN A 392 -2.99 -0.97 27.45
N ASN A 393 -2.99 0.21 26.85
CA ASN A 393 -4.17 0.92 26.37
C ASN A 393 -4.59 0.53 24.94
N GLY A 394 -3.99 -0.50 24.34
CA GLY A 394 -4.37 -0.93 23.00
C GLY A 394 -3.40 -0.51 21.90
N LYS A 395 -2.76 0.66 22.04
CA LYS A 395 -2.05 1.35 20.95
C LYS A 395 -0.76 0.64 20.54
N LEU A 396 -0.45 0.67 19.24
CA LEU A 396 0.76 0.10 18.67
C LEU A 396 1.98 0.79 19.27
N LYS A 397 2.89 0.02 19.84
CA LYS A 397 4.12 0.50 20.48
C LYS A 397 5.33 0.28 19.58
N GLN A 398 5.40 -0.88 18.94
CA GLN A 398 6.58 -1.32 18.22
C GLN A 398 6.24 -2.35 17.15
N VAL A 399 6.95 -2.28 16.03
CA VAL A 399 6.99 -3.29 14.97
C VAL A 399 8.43 -3.67 14.74
N ASP A 400 8.74 -4.96 14.84
CA ASP A 400 10.06 -5.53 14.55
C ASP A 400 9.96 -6.37 13.29
N GLN A 401 10.84 -6.09 12.33
CA GLN A 401 11.04 -6.87 11.12
C GLN A 401 12.27 -7.75 11.28
N PHE A 402 12.12 -9.05 11.03
CA PHE A 402 13.19 -10.02 11.10
C PHE A 402 13.63 -10.45 9.71
N SER A 403 14.91 -10.78 9.57
CA SER A 403 15.49 -11.41 8.40
C SER A 403 16.58 -12.38 8.86
N GLY A 404 16.45 -13.64 8.42
CA GLY A 404 17.27 -14.75 8.89
C GLY A 404 17.00 -15.17 10.34
N GLU A 405 17.93 -15.90 10.94
CA GLU A 405 17.79 -16.51 12.28
C GLU A 405 18.24 -15.58 13.43
N SER A 406 18.48 -14.30 13.17
CA SER A 406 19.00 -13.38 14.19
C SER A 406 17.92 -12.90 15.17
N GLU A 407 18.24 -12.86 16.46
CA GLU A 407 17.36 -12.29 17.50
C GLU A 407 17.26 -10.75 17.42
N VAL A 408 18.20 -10.10 16.74
CA VAL A 408 18.16 -8.64 16.52
C VAL A 408 17.41 -8.37 15.21
N PRO A 409 16.31 -7.60 15.26
CA PRO A 409 15.52 -7.34 14.08
C PRO A 409 16.34 -6.55 13.04
N TRP A 410 16.07 -6.82 11.77
CA TRP A 410 16.61 -6.08 10.64
C TRP A 410 16.17 -4.61 10.69
N GLU A 411 14.90 -4.38 11.03
CA GLU A 411 14.32 -3.05 11.20
C GLU A 411 13.39 -3.04 12.42
N ARG A 412 13.38 -1.92 13.15
CA ARG A 412 12.50 -1.68 14.29
C ARG A 412 11.86 -0.32 14.17
N THR A 413 10.53 -0.29 14.16
CA THR A 413 9.75 0.94 14.24
C THR A 413 9.15 1.07 15.63
N LEU A 414 9.43 2.20 16.29
CA LEU A 414 8.91 2.55 17.61
C LEU A 414 7.90 3.69 17.48
N VAL A 415 6.76 3.57 18.17
CA VAL A 415 5.70 4.58 18.17
C VAL A 415 5.44 5.03 19.60
N SER A 416 5.43 6.35 19.80
CA SER A 416 5.14 6.98 21.09
C SER A 416 3.97 7.96 20.96
N TYR A 417 3.25 8.17 22.06
CA TYR A 417 2.03 8.96 22.09
C TYR A 417 2.09 10.03 23.18
N ARG A 418 1.44 11.17 22.93
CA ARG A 418 1.21 12.26 23.87
C ARG A 418 -0.30 12.49 23.94
N GLN A 419 -0.89 12.35 25.13
CA GLN A 419 -2.34 12.50 25.35
C GLN A 419 -3.19 11.62 24.42
N GLY A 420 -2.70 10.41 24.09
CA GLY A 420 -3.40 9.48 23.22
C GLY A 420 -3.19 9.73 21.72
N ALA A 421 -2.65 10.86 21.29
CA ALA A 421 -2.28 11.08 19.90
C ALA A 421 -0.82 10.66 19.64
N PRO A 422 -0.45 10.21 18.43
CA PRO A 422 0.95 10.00 18.06
C PRO A 422 1.79 11.24 18.36
N ALA A 423 3.00 11.03 18.87
CA ALA A 423 3.93 12.10 19.22
C ALA A 423 5.25 11.95 18.47
N LYS A 424 5.75 10.72 18.36
CA LYS A 424 7.00 10.44 17.67
C LYS A 424 7.04 9.00 17.18
N ILE A 425 7.49 8.82 15.94
CA ILE A 425 7.86 7.54 15.35
C ILE A 425 9.37 7.52 15.14
N THR A 426 10.01 6.39 15.40
CA THR A 426 11.45 6.21 15.20
C THR A 426 11.69 4.89 14.49
N VAL A 427 12.34 4.93 13.34
CA VAL A 427 12.75 3.75 12.57
C VAL A 427 14.24 3.53 12.80
N GLN A 428 14.58 2.31 13.18
CA GLN A 428 15.94 1.87 13.43
C GLN A 428 16.27 0.72 12.50
N ARG A 429 17.46 0.73 11.90
CA ARG A 429 17.95 -0.38 11.07
C ARG A 429 19.16 -1.03 11.69
N ARG A 430 19.28 -2.32 11.48
CA ARG A 430 20.41 -3.13 11.93
C ARG A 430 21.70 -2.70 11.23
N LYS A 431 22.77 -2.52 12.00
CA LYS A 431 24.17 -2.41 11.55
C LYS A 431 24.98 -3.55 12.18
N GLY A 432 26.08 -3.92 11.53
CA GLY A 432 26.97 -5.00 11.95
C GLY A 432 26.74 -6.27 11.15
N ASP A 433 27.74 -7.17 11.18
CA ASP A 433 27.65 -8.49 10.57
C ASP A 433 27.45 -9.58 11.63
N ALA A 434 27.29 -10.83 11.20
CA ALA A 434 27.08 -11.95 12.13
C ALA A 434 28.29 -12.22 13.05
N ASN A 435 29.48 -11.69 12.73
CA ASN A 435 30.73 -11.96 13.44
C ASN A 435 31.05 -10.87 14.47
N GLU A 436 30.67 -9.62 14.20
CA GLU A 436 30.90 -8.46 15.06
C GLU A 436 29.70 -8.15 15.99
N GLY A 437 28.56 -8.78 15.72
CA GLY A 437 27.31 -8.58 16.45
C GLY A 437 26.43 -7.51 15.79
N TYR A 438 25.15 -7.53 16.13
CA TYR A 438 24.15 -6.64 15.53
C TYR A 438 23.72 -5.54 16.50
N GLU A 439 23.69 -4.30 16.01
CA GLU A 439 23.18 -3.13 16.73
C GLU A 439 22.11 -2.40 15.93
N LEU A 440 21.15 -1.77 16.62
CA LEU A 440 20.11 -0.97 15.98
C LEU A 440 20.50 0.50 15.95
N GLN A 441 20.47 1.09 14.76
CA GLN A 441 20.78 2.49 14.55
C GLN A 441 19.57 3.25 14.06
N THR A 442 19.30 4.40 14.67
CA THR A 442 18.24 5.31 14.23
C THR A 442 18.51 5.81 12.82
N ARG A 443 17.55 5.64 11.92
CA ARG A 443 17.59 6.12 10.54
C ARG A 443 16.55 7.20 10.27
N ILE A 444 15.38 7.10 10.90
CA ILE A 444 14.31 8.07 10.72
C ILE A 444 13.73 8.43 12.08
N VAL A 445 13.52 9.72 12.31
CA VAL A 445 12.73 10.23 13.43
C VAL A 445 11.66 11.15 12.87
N MET A 446 10.39 10.82 13.08
CA MET A 446 9.25 11.67 12.73
C MET A 446 8.55 12.15 13.98
N GLU A 447 8.28 13.45 14.06
CA GLU A 447 7.59 14.09 15.17
C GLU A 447 6.23 14.63 14.76
N PHE A 448 5.28 14.53 15.69
CA PHE A 448 3.89 14.89 15.51
C PHE A 448 3.51 16.03 16.48
N ALA A 449 2.80 17.02 15.94
CA ALA A 449 2.26 18.13 16.71
C ALA A 449 0.74 17.97 16.89
N PRO A 450 0.15 18.48 17.98
CA PRO A 450 -1.32 18.48 18.13
C PRO A 450 -1.97 19.18 16.95
N SER A 451 -3.08 18.64 16.47
CA SER A 451 -3.83 19.18 15.35
C SER A 451 -5.30 19.33 15.72
N GLU A 452 -5.92 20.42 15.27
CA GLU A 452 -7.37 20.63 15.34
C GLU A 452 -8.12 19.74 14.32
N GLU A 453 -7.41 19.24 13.32
CA GLU A 453 -7.96 18.34 12.33
C GLU A 453 -7.77 16.87 12.75
N ASN A 454 -8.77 16.05 12.41
CA ASN A 454 -8.68 14.60 12.57
C ASN A 454 -7.87 13.98 11.43
N TRP A 455 -6.72 13.41 11.77
CA TRP A 455 -5.85 12.68 10.85
C TRP A 455 -5.97 11.17 11.06
N PRO A 456 -5.69 10.35 10.05
CA PRO A 456 -5.39 8.94 10.26
C PRO A 456 -4.33 8.78 11.35
N GLU A 457 -4.52 7.82 12.26
CA GLU A 457 -3.71 7.72 13.48
C GLU A 457 -2.20 7.58 13.19
N LEU A 458 -1.77 7.07 12.03
CA LEU A 458 -0.35 6.92 11.72
C LEU A 458 0.02 7.51 10.35
N PHE A 459 -0.63 8.62 9.97
CA PHE A 459 -0.27 9.31 8.73
C PHE A 459 1.24 9.59 8.68
N SER A 460 1.89 9.06 7.66
CA SER A 460 3.25 9.41 7.29
C SER A 460 3.34 9.47 5.78
N PRO A 461 4.02 10.48 5.25
CA PRO A 461 4.21 10.57 3.82
C PRO A 461 5.46 9.72 3.43
N VAL A 462 6.29 9.26 4.38
CA VAL A 462 7.38 8.29 4.14
C VAL A 462 6.99 6.88 4.64
N PRO A 463 7.48 5.80 4.01
CA PRO A 463 7.25 4.45 4.52
C PRO A 463 7.96 4.28 5.88
N LEU A 464 7.17 4.18 6.96
CA LEU A 464 7.66 3.97 8.34
C LEU A 464 7.44 2.55 8.85
N PHE A 465 6.70 1.75 8.09
CA PHE A 465 6.37 0.37 8.42
C PHE A 465 6.68 -0.54 7.23
N PRO A 466 7.09 -1.78 7.46
CA PRO A 466 7.24 -2.76 6.38
C PRO A 466 5.91 -3.01 5.67
N GLU A 467 5.91 -2.99 4.33
CA GLU A 467 4.70 -3.16 3.51
C GLU A 467 4.53 -4.61 2.97
N PHE A 468 5.50 -5.50 3.17
CA PHE A 468 5.46 -6.88 2.67
C PHE A 468 4.82 -7.85 3.66
N ARG A 469 4.19 -8.93 3.13
CA ARG A 469 3.52 -10.01 3.89
C ARG A 469 2.38 -9.57 4.82
N MET A 470 1.83 -8.38 4.64
CA MET A 470 0.54 -8.02 5.25
C MET A 470 -0.62 -8.73 4.51
N PRO A 471 -1.61 -9.37 5.17
CA PRO A 471 -2.81 -9.85 4.50
C PRO A 471 -3.99 -8.86 4.67
N PRO A 472 -4.98 -8.85 3.77
CA PRO A 472 -4.75 -8.50 2.35
C PRO A 472 -5.91 -7.70 1.75
N SER A 473 -5.69 -6.90 0.72
CA SER A 473 -6.82 -6.54 -0.15
C SER A 473 -6.93 -7.53 -1.30
N ILE A 474 -7.98 -8.36 -1.28
CA ILE A 474 -8.92 -8.36 -2.41
C ILE A 474 -10.19 -7.75 -1.83
N ASP A 475 -10.22 -6.42 -1.94
CA ASP A 475 -10.92 -5.38 -1.18
C ASP A 475 -11.32 -5.84 0.25
N ASP A 476 -10.26 -5.97 1.04
CA ASP A 476 -10.09 -6.47 2.42
C ASP A 476 -10.83 -7.75 2.77
N LEU A 477 -10.81 -8.64 1.78
CA LEU A 477 -11.42 -9.95 1.80
C LEU A 477 -12.94 -9.84 1.93
N MET A 478 -13.51 -8.79 1.34
CA MET A 478 -14.85 -8.72 0.79
C MET A 478 -16.03 -8.49 1.76
N ARG A 479 -15.94 -7.52 2.68
CA ARG A 479 -17.14 -6.76 3.13
C ARG A 479 -16.91 -5.24 3.17
N PHE A 480 -16.83 -4.69 1.97
CA PHE A 480 -17.00 -3.30 1.52
C PHE A 480 -17.33 -2.21 2.57
N GLN A 481 -16.31 -1.42 2.93
CA GLN A 481 -16.47 0.03 3.07
C GLN A 481 -15.52 0.69 2.08
N PRO A 482 -15.89 1.78 1.38
CA PRO A 482 -14.87 2.78 1.08
C PRO A 482 -14.29 3.18 2.44
N ILE A 483 -12.99 2.97 2.65
CA ILE A 483 -12.33 3.49 3.86
C ILE A 483 -12.68 4.97 3.95
N ARG A 484 -13.42 5.33 5.00
CA ARG A 484 -13.83 6.72 5.28
C ARG A 484 -12.67 7.55 5.78
#